data_AF-W7QAN5-F1
#
_entry.id   AF-W7QAN5-F1
#
_cell.length_a   1.000
_cell.length_b   1.000
_cell.length_c   1.000
_cell.angle_alpha   90.00
_cell.angle_beta   90.00
_cell.angle_gamma   90.00
#
_symmetry.space_group_name_H-M   'P 1'
#
loop_
_entity.id
_entity.type
_entity.pdbx_description
1 polymer ?
#
loop_
_entity_poly.entity_id
_entity_poly.type
_entity_poly.pdbx_seq_one_letter_code
_entity_poly.pdbx_strand_id
1 'polypeptide(L)'
;MGGFIAIEGLDGVGKSTLVRLLAERFSGHAMCTPGPALRDCRQTVLEAFTDDELAKALFYAASVSSQGKQARSLSERGSWVFMDRYWASTLAYAKARGMTEDLGQLTQILTQPDLTVLLLLDEPERRQRLHFRGATGEDMETLGFGFRQCVLDELQVRANLVVDISNHKPEAACSILAQAIREKLGEA
;
A
#
# COMPACT_ATOMS: atom_id res chain seq x y z
N MET A 1 -0.12 23.49 -1.41
CA MET A 1 -0.91 22.45 -0.73
C MET A 1 -0.09 21.18 -0.69
N GLY A 2 -0.23 20.41 0.38
CA GLY A 2 0.37 19.10 0.56
C GLY A 2 -0.67 18.13 1.12
N GLY A 3 -0.36 16.84 1.10
CA GLY A 3 -1.26 15.79 1.56
C GLY A 3 -0.53 14.47 1.74
N PHE A 4 -0.99 13.65 2.67
CA PHE A 4 -0.52 12.30 2.93
C PHE A 4 -1.46 11.29 2.27
N ILE A 5 -1.01 10.66 1.19
CA ILE A 5 -1.78 9.72 0.37
C ILE A 5 -1.20 8.31 0.51
N ALA A 6 -2.03 7.35 0.91
CA ALA A 6 -1.67 5.94 0.92
C ALA A 6 -2.06 5.29 -0.40
N ILE A 7 -1.11 4.58 -1.05
CA ILE A 7 -1.32 3.83 -2.28
C ILE A 7 -1.31 2.34 -1.94
N GLU A 8 -2.46 1.70 -2.12
CA GLU A 8 -2.75 0.31 -1.77
C GLU A 8 -3.03 -0.54 -3.02
N GLY A 9 -2.94 -1.85 -2.86
CA GLY A 9 -3.17 -2.83 -3.92
C GLY A 9 -2.29 -4.05 -3.80
N LEU A 10 -2.55 -5.05 -4.64
CA LEU A 10 -1.78 -6.30 -4.67
C LEU A 10 -0.33 -6.09 -5.10
N ASP A 11 0.54 -7.06 -4.81
CA ASP A 11 1.87 -7.08 -5.40
C ASP A 11 1.80 -7.20 -6.94
N GLY A 12 2.80 -6.65 -7.62
CA GLY A 12 2.86 -6.65 -9.08
C GLY A 12 2.01 -5.58 -9.79
N VAL A 13 1.14 -4.85 -9.09
CA VAL A 13 0.32 -3.79 -9.72
C VAL A 13 1.12 -2.52 -10.08
N GLY A 14 2.34 -2.37 -9.54
CA GLY A 14 3.23 -1.25 -9.88
C GLY A 14 3.23 -0.07 -8.89
N LYS A 15 2.73 -0.27 -7.66
CA LYS A 15 2.65 0.75 -6.60
C LYS A 15 3.96 1.53 -6.40
N SER A 16 5.08 0.83 -6.18
CA SER A 16 6.39 1.46 -5.93
C SER A 16 6.84 2.37 -7.08
N THR A 17 6.53 2.00 -8.32
CA THR A 17 6.79 2.83 -9.50
C THR A 17 5.89 4.06 -9.50
N LEU A 18 4.59 3.89 -9.29
CA LEU A 18 3.62 4.99 -9.32
C LEU A 18 3.83 5.98 -8.17
N VAL A 19 4.15 5.50 -6.97
CA VAL A 19 4.48 6.35 -5.81
C VAL A 19 5.68 7.26 -6.10
N ARG A 20 6.72 6.74 -6.77
CA ARG A 20 7.86 7.56 -7.21
C ARG A 20 7.47 8.59 -8.26
N LEU A 21 6.75 8.18 -9.31
CA LEU A 21 6.30 9.08 -10.36
C LEU A 21 5.35 10.17 -9.86
N LEU A 22 4.48 9.85 -8.89
CA LEU A 22 3.60 10.81 -8.23
C LEU A 22 4.41 11.80 -7.39
N ALA A 23 5.37 11.31 -6.59
CA ALA A 23 6.23 12.17 -5.80
C ALA A 23 7.01 13.15 -6.70
N GLU A 24 7.56 12.69 -7.83
CA GLU A 24 8.19 13.56 -8.82
C GLU A 24 7.21 14.59 -9.40
N ARG A 25 6.01 14.16 -9.80
CA ARG A 25 5.00 15.02 -10.42
C ARG A 25 4.45 16.10 -9.48
N PHE A 26 4.31 15.80 -8.20
CA PHE A 26 3.78 16.72 -7.20
C PHE A 26 4.88 17.45 -6.41
N SER A 27 6.15 17.27 -6.78
CA SER A 27 7.31 17.77 -6.02
C SER A 27 7.23 17.37 -4.54
N GLY A 28 6.84 16.11 -4.29
CA GLY A 28 6.61 15.53 -2.97
C GLY A 28 7.58 14.40 -2.63
N HIS A 29 7.18 13.55 -1.68
CA HIS A 29 8.00 12.48 -1.13
C HIS A 29 7.38 11.12 -1.40
N ALA A 30 8.20 10.19 -1.89
CA ALA A 30 7.87 8.78 -1.97
C ALA A 30 8.33 8.08 -0.69
N MET A 31 7.41 7.42 0.01
CA MET A 31 7.66 6.65 1.23
C MET A 31 7.06 5.24 1.10
N CYS A 32 7.41 4.32 2.00
CA CYS A 32 6.85 2.98 2.00
C CYS A 32 6.69 2.42 3.42
N THR A 33 5.77 1.46 3.59
CA THR A 33 5.75 0.59 4.76
C THR A 33 5.97 -0.87 4.36
N PRO A 34 6.89 -1.60 5.04
CA PRO A 34 7.78 -1.12 6.09
C PRO A 34 8.82 -0.13 5.56
N GLY A 35 9.30 0.76 6.44
CA GLY A 35 10.25 1.82 6.06
C GLY A 35 11.60 1.26 5.59
N PRO A 36 12.38 2.04 4.81
CA PRO A 36 13.66 1.62 4.23
C PRO A 36 14.65 0.94 5.19
N ALA A 37 14.71 1.41 6.44
CA ALA A 37 15.62 0.91 7.47
C ALA A 37 15.28 -0.51 7.96
N LEU A 38 14.06 -0.99 7.73
CA LEU A 38 13.62 -2.33 8.13
C LEU A 38 13.79 -3.36 7.01
N ARG A 39 14.27 -2.97 5.82
CA ARG A 39 14.34 -3.88 4.65
C ARG A 39 15.21 -5.10 4.92
N ASP A 40 16.37 -4.90 5.54
CA ASP A 40 17.37 -5.96 5.72
C ASP A 40 16.97 -6.94 6.83
N CYS A 41 16.22 -6.48 7.85
CA CYS A 41 15.76 -7.33 8.94
C CYS A 41 14.35 -7.90 8.74
N ARG A 42 13.56 -7.37 7.79
CA ARG A 42 12.17 -7.78 7.55
C ARG A 42 12.06 -9.29 7.39
N GLN A 43 12.87 -9.89 6.53
CA GLN A 43 12.78 -11.32 6.24
C GLN A 43 13.03 -12.15 7.49
N THR A 44 14.12 -11.87 8.21
CA THR A 44 14.47 -12.55 9.46
C THR A 44 13.38 -12.41 10.52
N VAL A 45 12.77 -11.23 10.65
CA VAL A 45 11.66 -11.02 11.60
C VAL A 45 10.44 -11.85 11.22
N LEU A 46 10.06 -11.89 9.93
CA LEU A 46 8.90 -12.66 9.48
C LEU A 46 9.12 -14.17 9.61
N GLU A 47 10.35 -14.65 9.36
CA GLU A 47 10.74 -16.05 9.57
C GLU A 47 10.72 -16.43 11.06
N ALA A 48 11.17 -15.53 11.94
CA ALA A 48 11.10 -15.75 13.39
C ALA A 48 9.66 -15.87 13.91
N PHE A 49 8.68 -15.29 13.21
CA PHE A 49 7.26 -15.33 13.55
C PHE A 49 6.44 -16.18 12.57
N THR A 50 7.03 -17.17 11.90
CA THR A 50 6.38 -17.92 10.80
C THR A 50 4.97 -18.41 11.15
N ASP A 51 4.71 -18.85 12.38
CA ASP A 51 3.43 -19.41 12.81
C ASP A 51 2.53 -18.42 13.60
N ASP A 52 2.92 -17.14 13.70
CA ASP A 52 2.21 -16.11 14.46
C ASP A 52 1.87 -14.90 13.59
N GLU A 53 0.67 -14.92 13.01
CA GLU A 53 0.17 -13.83 12.17
C GLU A 53 -0.05 -12.53 12.94
N LEU A 54 -0.39 -12.60 14.23
CA LEU A 54 -0.51 -11.40 15.07
C LEU A 54 0.85 -10.72 15.23
N ALA A 55 1.90 -11.48 15.53
CA ALA A 55 3.27 -10.95 15.64
C ALA A 55 3.74 -10.30 14.33
N LYS A 56 3.50 -10.94 13.17
CA LYS A 56 3.80 -10.35 11.86
C LYS A 56 3.01 -9.06 11.63
N ALA A 57 1.71 -9.05 11.96
CA ALA A 57 0.86 -7.87 11.82
C ALA A 57 1.35 -6.71 12.70
N LEU A 58 1.78 -7.00 13.94
CA LEU A 58 2.32 -6.01 14.87
C LEU A 58 3.67 -5.44 14.41
N PHE A 59 4.52 -6.25 13.77
CA PHE A 59 5.75 -5.76 13.12
C PHE A 59 5.42 -4.71 12.04
N TYR A 60 4.47 -5.01 11.15
CA TYR A 60 4.02 -4.04 10.14
C TYR A 60 3.34 -2.82 10.79
N ALA A 61 2.52 -3.01 11.82
CA ALA A 61 1.86 -1.93 12.56
C ALA A 61 2.87 -0.95 13.18
N ALA A 62 3.98 -1.46 13.73
CA ALA A 62 5.06 -0.62 14.25
C ALA A 62 5.66 0.28 13.16
N SER A 63 5.89 -0.26 11.96
CA SER A 63 6.37 0.55 10.84
C SER A 63 5.33 1.55 10.33
N VAL A 64 4.04 1.17 10.31
CA VAL A 64 2.93 2.06 9.93
C VAL A 64 2.83 3.25 10.88
N SER A 65 2.98 3.01 12.19
CA SER A 65 3.01 4.06 13.22
C SER A 65 4.18 5.02 13.01
N SER A 66 5.39 4.49 12.84
CA SER A 66 6.60 5.30 12.63
C SER A 66 6.55 6.13 11.35
N GLN A 67 6.29 5.48 10.20
CA GLN A 67 6.25 6.14 8.89
C GLN A 67 5.07 7.10 8.77
N GLY A 68 3.93 6.78 9.40
CA GLY A 68 2.76 7.67 9.42
C GLY A 68 3.03 9.00 10.11
N LYS A 69 3.71 8.99 11.27
CA LYS A 69 4.11 10.24 11.97
C LYS A 69 5.04 11.09 11.11
N GLN A 70 6.00 10.47 10.43
CA GLN A 70 6.91 11.16 9.51
C GLN A 70 6.15 11.75 8.32
N ALA A 71 5.26 10.97 7.69
CA ALA A 71 4.44 11.41 6.57
C ALA A 71 3.55 12.61 6.94
N ARG A 72 2.87 12.54 8.10
CA ARG A 72 2.02 13.64 8.59
C ARG A 72 2.82 14.91 8.83
N SER A 73 3.98 14.81 9.48
CA SER A 73 4.84 15.97 9.72
C SER A 73 5.30 16.66 8.42
N LEU A 74 5.60 15.88 7.37
CA LEU A 74 5.91 16.44 6.05
C LEU A 74 4.68 17.10 5.41
N SER A 75 3.51 16.45 5.49
CA SER A 75 2.27 16.99 4.91
C SER A 75 1.82 18.29 5.56
N GLU A 76 1.95 18.42 6.88
CA GLU A 76 1.59 19.63 7.64
C GLU A 76 2.50 20.83 7.28
N ARG A 77 3.70 20.55 6.76
CA ARG A 77 4.62 21.56 6.20
C ARG A 77 4.30 21.91 4.74
N GLY A 78 3.22 21.39 4.19
CA GLY A 78 2.75 21.67 2.84
C GLY A 78 3.35 20.78 1.74
N SER A 79 4.03 19.69 2.09
CA SER A 79 4.55 18.72 1.10
C SER A 79 3.55 17.61 0.77
N TRP A 80 3.58 17.10 -0.45
CA TRP A 80 2.91 15.84 -0.77
C TRP A 80 3.74 14.65 -0.28
N VAL A 81 3.05 13.62 0.21
CA VAL A 81 3.63 12.33 0.60
C VAL A 81 2.79 11.23 0.00
N PHE A 82 3.42 10.35 -0.77
CA PHE A 82 2.79 9.15 -1.33
C PHE A 82 3.43 7.92 -0.68
N MET A 83 2.61 7.09 -0.04
CA MET A 83 3.06 5.95 0.73
C MET A 83 2.72 4.65 0.01
N ASP A 84 3.74 3.87 -0.38
CA ASP A 84 3.57 2.51 -0.90
C ASP A 84 3.25 1.56 0.26
N ARG A 85 1.99 1.11 0.30
CA ARG A 85 1.37 0.34 1.39
C ARG A 85 1.27 1.11 2.69
N TYR A 86 0.15 0.94 3.38
CA TYR A 86 -0.04 1.47 4.72
C TYR A 86 -0.91 0.52 5.56
N TRP A 87 -1.72 1.06 6.46
CA TRP A 87 -2.49 0.27 7.41
C TRP A 87 -3.50 -0.70 6.77
N ALA A 88 -4.07 -0.35 5.61
CA ALA A 88 -5.03 -1.22 4.93
C ALA A 88 -4.37 -2.50 4.42
N SER A 89 -3.15 -2.42 3.86
CA SER A 89 -2.35 -3.61 3.53
C SER A 89 -2.11 -4.51 4.74
N THR A 90 -1.74 -3.95 5.89
CA THR A 90 -1.48 -4.74 7.11
C THR A 90 -2.69 -5.57 7.51
N LEU A 91 -3.87 -4.94 7.59
CA LEU A 91 -5.11 -5.62 7.96
C LEU A 91 -5.56 -6.65 6.91
N ALA A 92 -5.50 -6.30 5.62
CA ALA A 92 -5.97 -7.15 4.54
C ALA A 92 -5.17 -8.45 4.43
N TYR A 93 -3.84 -8.38 4.48
CA TYR A 93 -2.99 -9.56 4.39
C TYR A 93 -3.05 -10.41 5.65
N ALA A 94 -3.09 -9.80 6.85
CA ALA A 94 -3.22 -10.55 8.10
C ALA A 94 -4.52 -11.36 8.13
N LYS A 95 -5.65 -10.74 7.73
CA LYS A 95 -6.94 -11.44 7.63
C LYS A 95 -6.90 -12.56 6.60
N ALA A 96 -6.34 -12.32 5.41
CA ALA A 96 -6.22 -13.35 4.38
C ALA A 96 -5.35 -14.54 4.80
N ARG A 97 -4.41 -14.33 5.74
CA ARG A 97 -3.60 -15.38 6.38
C ARG A 97 -4.26 -16.02 7.60
N GLY A 98 -5.50 -15.63 7.93
CA GLY A 98 -6.28 -16.27 8.99
C GLY A 98 -6.14 -15.63 10.37
N MET A 99 -5.54 -14.44 10.49
CA MET A 99 -5.57 -13.68 11.76
C MET A 99 -7.03 -13.38 12.13
N THR A 100 -7.40 -13.67 13.37
CA THR A 100 -8.79 -13.49 13.87
C THR A 100 -8.92 -12.36 14.89
N GLU A 101 -7.79 -11.88 15.38
CA GLU A 101 -7.66 -10.82 16.36
C GLU A 101 -8.13 -9.48 15.79
N ASP A 102 -8.76 -8.66 16.62
CA ASP A 102 -9.20 -7.32 16.23
C ASP A 102 -8.12 -6.28 16.57
N LEU A 103 -7.56 -5.65 15.53
CA LEU A 103 -6.63 -4.53 15.66
C LEU A 103 -7.33 -3.16 15.50
N GLY A 104 -8.65 -3.10 15.62
CA GLY A 104 -9.48 -1.90 15.45
C GLY A 104 -9.05 -0.73 16.33
N GLN A 105 -8.62 -1.00 17.57
CA GLN A 105 -8.09 0.04 18.47
C GLN A 105 -6.81 0.70 17.93
N LEU A 106 -5.95 -0.05 17.24
CA LEU A 106 -4.76 0.52 16.61
C LEU A 106 -5.13 1.51 15.51
N THR A 107 -6.20 1.23 14.76
CA THR A 107 -6.69 2.14 13.71
C THR A 107 -6.94 3.55 14.25
N GLN A 108 -7.47 3.67 15.46
CA GLN A 108 -7.82 4.97 16.05
C GLN A 108 -6.60 5.80 16.49
N ILE A 109 -5.47 5.16 16.78
CA ILE A 109 -4.26 5.83 17.26
C ILE A 109 -3.20 6.03 16.17
N LEU A 110 -3.33 5.30 15.06
CA LEU A 110 -2.46 5.46 13.89
C LEU A 110 -2.82 6.73 13.12
N THR A 111 -1.80 7.38 12.60
CA THR A 111 -1.96 8.52 11.69
C THR A 111 -2.81 8.10 10.49
N GLN A 112 -3.94 8.75 10.27
CA GLN A 112 -4.76 8.51 9.09
C GLN A 112 -4.18 9.24 7.87
N PRO A 113 -4.10 8.61 6.68
CA PRO A 113 -3.86 9.34 5.44
C PRO A 113 -5.05 10.23 5.09
N ASP A 114 -4.81 11.30 4.35
CA ASP A 114 -5.86 12.17 3.82
C ASP A 114 -6.67 11.46 2.71
N LEU A 115 -6.02 10.51 2.02
CA LEU A 115 -6.67 9.65 1.04
C LEU A 115 -5.98 8.28 0.97
N THR A 116 -6.77 7.21 0.99
CA THR A 116 -6.33 5.85 0.67
C THR A 116 -6.82 5.49 -0.72
N VAL A 117 -5.89 5.23 -1.64
CA VAL A 117 -6.17 4.87 -3.03
C VAL A 117 -5.86 3.40 -3.26
N LEU A 118 -6.84 2.62 -3.70
CA LEU A 118 -6.65 1.25 -4.14
C LEU A 118 -6.40 1.22 -5.64
N LEU A 119 -5.26 0.66 -6.05
CA LEU A 119 -4.95 0.36 -7.43
C LEU A 119 -5.42 -1.04 -7.82
N LEU A 120 -6.18 -1.12 -8.89
CA LEU A 120 -6.59 -2.37 -9.54
C LEU A 120 -5.80 -2.58 -10.83
N LEU A 121 -5.54 -3.85 -11.14
CA LEU A 121 -4.88 -4.27 -12.37
C LEU A 121 -5.47 -5.61 -12.79
N ASP A 122 -5.73 -5.77 -14.09
CA ASP A 122 -6.12 -7.02 -14.70
C ASP A 122 -5.17 -8.15 -14.30
N GLU A 123 -5.73 -9.25 -13.80
CA GLU A 123 -4.93 -10.36 -13.27
C GLU A 123 -3.98 -10.97 -14.32
N PRO A 124 -4.37 -11.18 -15.60
CA PRO A 124 -3.42 -11.65 -16.62
C PRO A 124 -2.20 -10.73 -16.75
N GLU A 125 -2.41 -9.42 -16.73
CA GLU A 125 -1.33 -8.43 -16.78
C GLU A 125 -0.46 -8.49 -15.52
N ARG A 126 -1.09 -8.56 -14.34
CA ARG A 126 -0.38 -8.69 -13.05
C ARG A 126 0.50 -9.93 -13.01
N ARG A 127 -0.02 -11.08 -13.46
CA ARG A 127 0.73 -12.35 -13.54
C ARG A 127 1.92 -12.25 -14.48
N GLN A 128 1.75 -11.59 -15.63
CA GLN A 128 2.85 -11.35 -16.57
C GLN A 128 3.95 -10.50 -15.92
N ARG A 129 3.59 -9.43 -15.21
CA ARG A 129 4.54 -8.57 -14.48
C ARG A 129 5.28 -9.33 -13.37
N LEU A 130 4.57 -10.14 -12.60
CA LEU A 130 5.17 -11.00 -11.57
C LEU A 130 6.16 -12.01 -12.17
N HIS A 131 5.77 -12.66 -13.27
CA HIS A 131 6.62 -13.62 -13.96
C HIS A 131 7.92 -12.97 -14.45
N PHE A 132 7.85 -11.79 -15.08
CA PHE A 132 9.04 -11.12 -15.60
C PHE A 132 10.03 -10.66 -14.52
N ARG A 133 9.54 -10.25 -13.34
CA ARG A 133 10.40 -9.76 -12.25
C ARG A 133 10.97 -10.86 -11.34
N GLY A 134 10.46 -12.09 -11.46
CA GLY A 134 10.69 -13.16 -10.49
C GLY A 134 9.76 -13.01 -9.28
N ALA A 135 8.77 -13.88 -9.16
CA ALA A 135 7.80 -13.85 -8.06
C ALA A 135 8.43 -14.32 -6.75
N THR A 136 8.16 -13.59 -5.65
CA THR A 136 8.53 -14.04 -4.29
C THR A 136 7.52 -15.06 -3.75
N GLY A 137 7.82 -15.67 -2.59
CA GLY A 137 6.86 -16.53 -1.90
C GLY A 137 5.54 -15.81 -1.59
N GLU A 138 5.60 -14.56 -1.12
CA GLU A 138 4.39 -13.77 -0.85
C GLU A 138 3.62 -13.41 -2.14
N ASP A 139 4.32 -13.20 -3.26
CA ASP A 139 3.68 -12.99 -4.55
C ASP A 139 2.84 -14.22 -4.96
N MET A 140 3.38 -15.42 -4.72
CA MET A 140 2.72 -16.69 -5.06
C MET A 140 1.45 -16.92 -4.23
N GLU A 141 1.40 -16.49 -2.96
CA GLU A 141 0.17 -16.56 -2.14
C GLU A 141 -0.98 -15.82 -2.81
N THR A 142 -0.71 -14.62 -3.36
CA THR A 142 -1.71 -13.80 -4.04
C THR A 142 -2.15 -14.34 -5.40
N LEU A 143 -1.56 -15.42 -5.91
CA LEU A 143 -2.05 -16.11 -7.11
C LEU A 143 -3.23 -17.03 -6.80
N GLY A 144 -3.37 -17.47 -5.54
CA GLY A 144 -4.53 -18.23 -5.08
C GLY A 144 -5.78 -17.36 -5.10
N PHE A 145 -6.81 -17.79 -5.83
CA PHE A 145 -8.04 -17.01 -6.02
C PHE A 145 -8.67 -16.55 -4.69
N GLY A 146 -8.84 -17.47 -3.73
CA GLY A 146 -9.47 -17.16 -2.44
C GLY A 146 -8.67 -16.15 -1.62
N PHE A 147 -7.34 -16.32 -1.55
CA PHE A 147 -6.46 -15.39 -0.84
C PHE A 147 -6.52 -13.99 -1.49
N ARG A 148 -6.38 -13.95 -2.82
CA ARG A 148 -6.42 -12.71 -3.59
C ARG A 148 -7.74 -11.96 -3.38
N GLN A 149 -8.86 -12.66 -3.46
CA GLN A 149 -10.18 -12.07 -3.30
C GLN A 149 -10.34 -11.48 -1.89
N CYS A 150 -9.94 -12.23 -0.85
CA CYS A 150 -9.98 -11.75 0.52
C CYS A 150 -9.16 -10.46 0.70
N VAL A 151 -7.94 -10.40 0.17
CA VAL A 151 -7.11 -9.18 0.25
C VAL A 151 -7.79 -8.01 -0.47
N LEU A 152 -8.30 -8.22 -1.69
CA LEU A 152 -8.95 -7.15 -2.46
C LEU A 152 -10.21 -6.62 -1.77
N ASP A 153 -11.06 -7.51 -1.24
CA ASP A 153 -12.28 -7.13 -0.52
C ASP A 153 -11.95 -6.26 0.70
N GLU A 154 -10.94 -6.66 1.48
CA GLU A 154 -10.51 -5.90 2.64
C GLU A 154 -9.90 -4.54 2.27
N LEU A 155 -9.11 -4.47 1.20
CA LEU A 155 -8.58 -3.21 0.70
C LEU A 155 -9.68 -2.30 0.19
N GLN A 156 -10.66 -2.84 -0.54
CA GLN A 156 -11.74 -2.07 -1.15
C GLN A 156 -12.64 -1.41 -0.10
N VAL A 157 -12.96 -2.12 0.99
CA VAL A 157 -13.75 -1.55 2.11
C VAL A 157 -13.02 -0.38 2.80
N ARG A 158 -11.69 -0.34 2.72
CA ARG A 158 -10.85 0.69 3.37
C ARG A 158 -10.40 1.79 2.41
N ALA A 159 -10.64 1.65 1.12
CA ALA A 159 -10.23 2.63 0.12
C ALA A 159 -11.23 3.78 0.01
N ASN A 160 -10.72 5.00 -0.15
CA ASN A 160 -11.53 6.18 -0.42
C ASN A 160 -11.70 6.44 -1.93
N LEU A 161 -10.74 5.93 -2.71
CA LEU A 161 -10.67 6.04 -4.16
C LEU A 161 -10.16 4.70 -4.72
N VAL A 162 -10.79 4.21 -5.78
CA VAL A 162 -10.37 3.01 -6.50
C VAL A 162 -10.02 3.43 -7.93
N VAL A 163 -8.84 3.05 -8.40
CA VAL A 163 -8.35 3.39 -9.73
C VAL A 163 -7.89 2.12 -10.43
N ASP A 164 -8.52 1.81 -11.56
CA ASP A 164 -8.05 0.77 -12.47
C ASP A 164 -6.98 1.34 -13.39
N ILE A 165 -5.81 0.70 -13.40
CA ILE A 165 -4.64 1.11 -14.21
C ILE A 165 -4.29 0.06 -15.28
N SER A 166 -5.21 -0.86 -15.57
CA SER A 166 -5.04 -1.91 -16.58
C SER A 166 -4.79 -1.33 -17.96
N ASN A 167 -3.94 -1.99 -18.74
CA ASN A 167 -3.61 -1.60 -20.12
C ASN A 167 -2.94 -0.22 -20.25
N HIS A 168 -2.47 0.36 -19.15
CA HIS A 168 -1.76 1.64 -19.15
C HIS A 168 -0.28 1.47 -18.79
N LYS A 169 0.58 2.16 -19.55
CA LYS A 169 1.99 2.33 -19.19
C LYS A 169 2.13 3.16 -17.89
N PRO A 170 3.24 3.03 -17.15
CA PRO A 170 3.42 3.72 -15.87
C PRO A 170 3.15 5.24 -15.89
N GLU A 171 3.56 5.94 -16.95
CA GLU A 171 3.39 7.39 -17.08
C GLU A 171 1.92 7.77 -17.31
N ALA A 172 1.19 6.97 -18.08
CA ALA A 172 -0.24 7.14 -18.32
C ALA A 172 -1.04 6.82 -17.05
N ALA A 173 -0.73 5.71 -16.38
CA ALA A 173 -1.32 5.34 -15.10
C ALA A 173 -1.06 6.40 -14.02
N CYS A 174 0.16 6.96 -13.96
CA CYS A 174 0.48 8.08 -13.06
C CYS A 174 -0.37 9.32 -13.37
N SER A 175 -0.61 9.63 -14.65
CA SER A 175 -1.42 10.76 -15.05
C SER A 175 -2.89 10.60 -14.64
N ILE A 176 -3.46 9.40 -14.85
CA ILE A 176 -4.82 9.04 -14.42
C ILE A 176 -4.93 9.15 -12.90
N LEU A 177 -3.97 8.57 -12.18
CA LEU A 177 -3.95 8.57 -10.72
C LEU A 177 -3.81 9.99 -10.14
N ALA A 178 -2.92 10.80 -10.70
CA ALA A 178 -2.73 12.19 -10.29
C ALA A 178 -4.01 13.03 -10.47
N GLN A 179 -4.71 12.85 -11.60
CA GLN A 179 -5.98 13.51 -11.86
C GLN A 179 -7.06 13.06 -10.86
N ALA A 180 -7.22 11.75 -10.66
CA ALA A 180 -8.21 11.20 -9.75
C ALA A 180 -7.99 11.64 -8.29
N ILE A 181 -6.73 11.74 -7.85
CA ILE A 181 -6.38 12.26 -6.52
C ILE A 181 -6.79 13.73 -6.38
N ARG A 182 -6.47 14.57 -7.36
CA ARG A 182 -6.83 16.00 -7.36
C ARG A 182 -8.34 16.21 -7.33
N GLU A 183 -9.06 15.50 -8.19
CA GLU A 183 -10.53 15.54 -8.23
C GLU A 183 -11.14 15.13 -6.89
N LYS A 184 -10.62 14.06 -6.28
CA LYS A 184 -11.12 13.56 -5.00
C LYS A 184 -10.85 14.53 -3.83
N LEU A 185 -9.77 15.30 -3.90
CA LEU A 185 -9.42 16.32 -2.92
C LEU A 185 -10.06 17.69 -3.21
N GLY A 186 -10.81 17.83 -4.30
CA GLY A 186 -11.46 19.08 -4.69
C GLY A 186 -10.50 20.14 -5.26
N GLU A 187 -9.32 19.71 -5.70
CA GLU A 187 -8.33 20.56 -6.37
C GLU A 187 -8.55 20.45 -7.90
N ALA A 188 -9.39 21.31 -8.48
CA ALA A 188 -9.62 21.37 -9.93
C ALA A 188 -8.50 22.15 -10.65
#